data_AF-A0A959FXD6-F1
#
_entry.id   AF-A0A959FXD6-F1
#
_cell.length_a   1.000
_cell.length_b   1.000
_cell.length_c   1.000
_cell.angle_alpha   90.00
_cell.angle_beta   90.00
_cell.angle_gamma   90.00
#
_symmetry.space_group_name_H-M   'P 1'
#
loop_
_entity.id
_entity.type
_entity.pdbx_description
1 polymer ?
#
loop_
_entity_poly.entity_id
_entity_poly.type
_entity_poly.pdbx_seq_one_letter_code
_entity_poly.pdbx_strand_id
1 'polypeptide(L)'
;MAKALHALKEHLNYRNWKLCYVSYGTYVAQVYAEKYPDDVRALILDSPISDISTYYNHNSSNYLHGLENMFKDCAASPDCQALYPNLEEIYYKTIAALEKNPITVPVDKSVVPSGRFTYNADDFKIAIHQALYQKILVEVLPLLIQDFHDRNEPTLGALVSAFAGALRLDYGVYYCVSCTEALPNNALEQYRQDAESHPGLSGGLSFYRSDFVVCNKWNQLEALDSSQLQPPMLPAQVPTLVIAGEYDPITPLSNGQALHRQYPQVQLVEAETFGHAAGFSNNGRKIVEAFFNAPDQPVDDLFEQATIQFATHVYKHEGLAAMGNSLNGGDLLFFAPLLIALLISIGALLVYPVVIVRRRKVDSGASQGLRVLLTIGSVLAVAILVGLGWGLNQTAAYNFYILAFGVLEQYAFVFQLLLPFMLVLALAFLLFMVRIKKVEDRSIYFAVLFSHGLILVYLLYWGVL
;
A
#
# COMPACT_ATOMS: atom_id res chain seq x y z
N MET A 1 7.43 25.43 17.75
CA MET A 1 7.79 25.44 16.30
C MET A 1 7.57 26.78 15.56
N ALA A 2 6.45 27.50 15.75
CA ALA A 2 6.13 28.74 15.00
C ALA A 2 7.24 29.81 14.94
N LYS A 3 7.95 30.07 16.05
CA LYS A 3 9.09 31.01 16.08
C LYS A 3 10.22 30.61 15.12
N ALA A 4 10.47 29.31 14.96
CA ALA A 4 11.49 28.80 14.04
C ALA A 4 11.08 29.01 12.58
N LEU A 5 9.78 28.89 12.26
CA LEU A 5 9.26 29.21 10.92
C LEU A 5 9.44 30.69 10.59
N HIS A 6 9.13 31.58 11.53
CA HIS A 6 9.37 33.02 11.37
C HIS A 6 10.85 33.31 11.08
N ALA A 7 11.74 32.77 11.92
CA ALA A 7 13.19 32.93 11.74
C ALA A 7 13.69 32.35 10.40
N LEU A 8 13.14 31.22 9.95
CA LEU A 8 13.47 30.64 8.65
C LEU A 8 13.04 31.56 7.51
N LYS A 9 11.81 32.09 7.55
CA LYS A 9 11.30 33.04 6.57
C LYS A 9 12.19 34.28 6.47
N GLU A 10 12.58 34.83 7.62
CA GLU A 10 13.50 35.97 7.69
C GLU A 10 14.88 35.63 7.11
N HIS A 11 15.43 34.47 7.48
CA HIS A 11 16.73 34.02 6.98
C HIS A 11 16.76 33.82 5.46
N LEU A 12 15.66 33.30 4.90
CA LEU A 12 15.49 33.14 3.46
C LEU A 12 15.13 34.45 2.73
N ASN A 13 15.02 35.57 3.46
CA ASN A 13 14.67 36.90 2.96
C ASN A 13 13.30 36.97 2.25
N TYR A 14 12.35 36.12 2.65
CA TYR A 14 10.98 36.25 2.17
C TYR A 14 10.21 37.28 3.00
N ARG A 15 9.50 38.19 2.33
CA ARG A 15 8.60 39.13 3.00
C ARG A 15 7.43 38.40 3.66
N ASN A 16 6.84 37.48 2.90
CA ASN A 16 5.76 36.59 3.29
C ASN A 16 5.78 35.35 2.36
N TRP A 17 5.05 34.31 2.73
CA TRP A 17 5.03 33.04 2.00
C TRP A 17 3.65 32.38 2.03
N LYS A 18 3.46 31.39 1.16
CA LYS A 18 2.30 30.50 1.14
C LYS A 18 2.69 29.20 1.83
N LEU A 19 1.80 28.67 2.65
CA LEU A 19 2.08 27.52 3.51
C LEU A 19 1.10 26.39 3.20
N CYS A 20 1.62 25.17 3.05
CA CYS A 20 0.83 23.95 2.96
C CYS A 20 1.33 23.00 4.04
N TYR A 21 0.45 22.64 4.97
CA TYR A 21 0.77 21.76 6.08
C TYR A 21 -0.23 20.62 6.17
N VAL A 22 0.24 19.51 6.74
CA VAL A 22 -0.52 18.26 6.83
C VAL A 22 -0.54 17.75 8.25
N SER A 23 -1.66 17.16 8.66
CA SER A 23 -1.79 16.47 9.95
C SER A 23 -1.47 17.39 11.13
N TYR A 24 -0.66 16.95 12.10
CA TYR A 24 -0.13 17.79 13.19
C TYR A 24 0.52 19.11 12.71
N GLY A 25 1.11 19.12 11.50
CA GLY A 25 1.62 20.35 10.90
C GLY A 25 0.55 21.44 10.73
N THR A 26 -0.73 21.06 10.56
CA THR A 26 -1.85 22.01 10.45
C THR A 26 -2.07 22.78 11.75
N TYR A 27 -1.88 22.14 12.92
CA TYR A 27 -1.90 22.84 14.20
C TYR A 27 -0.74 23.85 14.30
N VAL A 28 0.47 23.42 13.92
CA VAL A 28 1.65 24.32 13.89
C VAL A 28 1.41 25.51 12.97
N ALA A 29 0.78 25.30 11.81
CA ALA A 29 0.49 26.33 10.84
C ALA A 29 -0.59 27.30 11.33
N GLN A 30 -1.62 26.81 12.02
CA GLN A 30 -2.61 27.66 12.69
C GLN A 30 -1.96 28.55 13.75
N VAL A 31 -1.11 27.99 14.64
CA VAL A 31 -0.35 28.76 15.64
C VAL A 31 0.57 29.79 14.98
N TYR A 32 1.18 29.45 13.85
CA TYR A 32 2.04 30.37 13.11
C TYR A 32 1.25 31.53 12.49
N ALA A 33 0.11 31.24 11.85
CA ALA A 33 -0.77 32.25 11.28
C ALA A 33 -1.34 33.18 12.36
N GLU A 34 -1.69 32.66 13.54
CA GLU A 34 -2.14 33.46 14.68
C GLU A 34 -1.05 34.43 15.17
N LYS A 35 0.19 33.95 15.35
CA LYS A 35 1.30 34.75 15.89
C LYS A 35 1.94 35.69 14.89
N TYR A 36 1.93 35.33 13.60
CA TYR A 36 2.59 36.05 12.53
C TYR A 36 1.66 36.18 11.30
N PRO A 37 0.47 36.81 11.42
CA PRO A 37 -0.51 36.84 10.35
C PRO A 37 0.01 37.50 9.06
N ASP A 38 0.85 38.54 9.20
CA ASP A 38 1.41 39.27 8.05
C ASP A 38 2.46 38.46 7.25
N ASP A 39 3.00 37.39 7.85
CA ASP A 39 3.93 36.49 7.16
C ASP A 39 3.18 35.55 6.18
N VAL A 40 1.87 35.33 6.34
CA VAL A 40 1.12 34.30 5.63
C VAL A 40 0.26 34.89 4.52
N ARG A 41 0.54 34.53 3.26
CA ARG A 41 -0.25 34.98 2.08
C ARG A 41 -1.41 34.07 1.73
N ALA A 42 -1.25 32.78 2.00
CA ALA A 42 -2.25 31.75 1.79
C ALA A 42 -1.86 30.55 2.65
N LEU A 43 -2.85 29.87 3.22
CA LEU A 43 -2.66 28.74 4.11
C LEU A 43 -3.49 27.55 3.65
N ILE A 44 -2.86 26.39 3.50
CA ILE A 44 -3.55 25.11 3.26
C ILE A 44 -3.35 24.22 4.47
N LEU A 45 -4.48 23.74 5.00
CA LEU A 45 -4.56 22.77 6.09
C LEU A 45 -5.13 21.46 5.54
N ASP A 46 -4.26 20.53 5.15
CA ASP A 46 -4.64 19.22 4.63
C ASP A 46 -4.66 18.18 5.77
N SER A 47 -5.75 17.43 5.93
CA SER A 47 -5.99 16.57 7.09
C SER A 47 -5.85 17.33 8.42
N PRO A 48 -6.77 18.29 8.68
CA PRO A 48 -6.59 19.26 9.75
C PRO A 48 -6.84 18.69 11.14
N ILE A 49 -6.10 19.22 12.11
CA ILE A 49 -6.49 19.18 13.52
C ILE A 49 -7.32 20.44 13.79
N SER A 50 -8.60 20.27 14.10
CA SER A 50 -9.51 21.36 14.47
C SER A 50 -9.32 21.82 15.91
N ASP A 51 -8.97 20.88 16.81
CA ASP A 51 -8.74 21.14 18.23
C ASP A 51 -7.66 20.19 18.77
N ILE A 52 -6.52 20.77 19.17
CA ILE A 52 -5.39 20.00 19.71
C ILE A 52 -5.71 19.35 21.07
N SER A 53 -6.67 19.90 21.82
CA SER A 53 -7.03 19.41 23.15
C SER A 53 -7.84 18.11 23.14
N THR A 54 -8.41 17.77 21.98
CA THR A 54 -9.17 16.54 21.77
C THR A 54 -8.51 15.57 20.78
N TYR A 55 -7.34 15.94 20.24
CA TYR A 55 -6.62 15.21 19.20
C TYR A 55 -6.35 13.72 19.50
N TYR A 56 -6.22 13.33 20.78
CA TYR A 56 -6.00 11.94 21.21
C TYR A 56 -7.21 11.30 21.89
N ASN A 57 -8.26 12.07 22.20
CA ASN A 57 -9.35 11.61 23.04
C ASN A 57 -10.35 10.73 22.27
N HIS A 58 -10.46 10.89 20.96
CA HIS A 58 -11.49 10.25 20.11
C HIS A 58 -10.92 9.30 19.04
N ASN A 59 -9.73 8.75 19.27
CA ASN A 59 -9.01 8.02 18.22
C ASN A 59 -9.69 6.73 17.78
N SER A 60 -10.49 6.09 18.64
CA SER A 60 -11.26 4.90 18.26
C SER A 60 -12.44 5.30 17.37
N SER A 61 -13.15 6.38 17.72
CA SER A 61 -14.21 6.94 16.89
C SER A 61 -13.69 7.41 15.53
N ASN A 62 -12.58 8.16 15.50
CA ASN A 62 -12.00 8.68 14.26
C ASN A 62 -11.61 7.54 13.31
N TYR A 63 -10.96 6.51 13.85
CA TYR A 63 -10.59 5.32 13.09
C TYR A 63 -11.81 4.58 12.54
N LEU A 64 -12.85 4.39 13.35
CA LEU A 64 -14.06 3.69 12.93
C LEU A 64 -14.85 4.48 11.89
N HIS A 65 -14.90 5.81 11.97
CA HIS A 65 -15.63 6.62 11.00
C HIS A 65 -15.13 6.38 9.56
N GLY A 66 -13.80 6.43 9.37
CA GLY A 66 -13.21 6.14 8.06
C GLY A 66 -13.42 4.69 7.62
N LEU A 67 -13.39 3.74 8.56
CA LEU A 67 -13.59 2.32 8.28
C LEU A 67 -15.05 1.97 7.94
N GLU A 68 -16.01 2.58 8.64
CA GLU A 68 -17.45 2.43 8.41
C GLU A 68 -17.86 2.95 7.03
N ASN A 69 -17.29 4.10 6.61
CA ASN A 69 -17.48 4.60 5.24
C ASN A 69 -16.98 3.58 4.21
N MET A 70 -15.80 2.97 4.43
CA MET A 70 -15.28 1.92 3.56
C MET A 70 -16.20 0.68 3.52
N PHE A 71 -16.72 0.23 4.66
CA PHE A 71 -17.67 -0.91 4.71
C PHE A 71 -18.96 -0.61 3.95
N LYS A 72 -19.51 0.59 4.14
CA LYS A 72 -20.71 1.05 3.43
C LYS A 72 -20.49 1.07 1.92
N ASP A 73 -19.36 1.58 1.46
CA ASP A 73 -19.06 1.66 0.03
C ASP A 73 -18.80 0.28 -0.58
N CYS A 74 -18.16 -0.63 0.15
CA CYS A 74 -18.03 -2.02 -0.30
C CYS A 74 -19.41 -2.71 -0.39
N ALA A 75 -20.29 -2.49 0.59
CA ALA A 75 -21.64 -3.05 0.55
C ALA A 75 -22.51 -2.48 -0.59
N ALA A 76 -22.27 -1.22 -0.98
CA ALA A 76 -22.94 -0.57 -2.11
C ALA A 76 -22.38 -1.02 -3.48
N SER A 77 -21.13 -1.48 -3.54
CA SER A 77 -20.50 -1.99 -4.76
C SER A 77 -20.89 -3.45 -5.03
N PRO A 78 -21.55 -3.78 -6.16
CA PRO A 78 -22.01 -5.15 -6.43
C PRO A 78 -20.89 -6.20 -6.39
N ASP A 79 -19.73 -5.90 -6.98
CA ASP A 79 -18.61 -6.84 -7.04
C ASP A 79 -17.96 -7.00 -5.65
N CYS A 80 -17.84 -5.92 -4.88
CA CYS A 80 -17.27 -5.99 -3.52
C CYS A 80 -18.19 -6.75 -2.58
N GLN A 81 -19.49 -6.44 -2.57
CA GLN A 81 -20.49 -7.14 -1.78
C GLN A 81 -20.60 -8.63 -2.13
N ALA A 82 -20.46 -9.00 -3.40
CA ALA A 82 -20.52 -10.40 -3.82
C ALA A 82 -19.33 -11.22 -3.32
N LEU A 83 -18.13 -10.63 -3.26
CA LEU A 83 -16.90 -11.32 -2.84
C LEU A 83 -16.62 -11.21 -1.34
N TYR A 84 -17.02 -10.11 -0.72
CA TYR A 84 -16.75 -9.77 0.68
C TYR A 84 -18.04 -9.50 1.47
N PRO A 85 -19.00 -10.44 1.51
CA PRO A 85 -20.26 -10.23 2.23
C PRO A 85 -20.02 -10.11 3.74
N ASN A 86 -20.74 -9.20 4.40
CA ASN A 86 -20.67 -8.97 5.85
C ASN A 86 -19.26 -8.60 6.36
N LEU A 87 -18.51 -7.82 5.56
CA LEU A 87 -17.12 -7.49 5.84
C LEU A 87 -16.87 -6.88 7.23
N GLU A 88 -17.77 -6.03 7.72
CA GLU A 88 -17.69 -5.45 9.06
C GLU A 88 -17.75 -6.52 10.17
N GLU A 89 -18.64 -7.51 10.03
CA GLU A 89 -18.73 -8.63 10.97
C GLU A 89 -17.44 -9.47 10.94
N ILE A 90 -16.88 -9.68 9.74
CA ILE A 90 -15.61 -10.40 9.53
C ILE A 90 -14.45 -9.65 10.22
N TYR A 91 -14.40 -8.33 10.10
CA TYR A 91 -13.41 -7.49 10.76
C TYR A 91 -13.40 -7.69 12.28
N TYR A 92 -14.56 -7.59 12.94
CA TYR A 92 -14.66 -7.79 14.38
C TYR A 92 -14.39 -9.24 14.82
N LYS A 93 -14.84 -10.24 14.04
CA LYS A 93 -14.51 -11.65 14.28
C LYS A 93 -13.00 -11.89 14.22
N THR A 94 -12.32 -11.22 13.29
CA THR A 94 -10.87 -11.32 13.11
C THR A 94 -10.13 -10.76 14.32
N ILE A 95 -10.54 -9.61 14.85
CA ILE A 95 -10.00 -9.06 16.11
C ILE A 95 -10.12 -10.10 17.23
N ALA A 96 -11.35 -10.59 17.49
CA ALA A 96 -11.60 -11.55 18.56
C ALA A 96 -10.84 -12.88 18.40
N ALA A 97 -10.59 -13.31 17.15
CA ALA A 97 -9.79 -14.49 16.85
C ALA A 97 -8.30 -14.27 17.14
N LEU A 98 -7.75 -13.11 16.72
CA LEU A 98 -6.34 -12.77 16.92
C LEU A 98 -5.98 -12.51 18.39
N GLU A 99 -6.90 -12.02 19.20
CA GLU A 99 -6.70 -11.90 20.65
C GLU A 99 -6.47 -13.26 21.32
N LYS A 100 -7.19 -14.28 20.86
CA LYS A 100 -7.09 -15.64 21.41
C LYS A 100 -5.94 -16.42 20.80
N ASN A 101 -5.70 -16.24 19.51
CA ASN A 101 -4.73 -16.99 18.74
C ASN A 101 -4.04 -16.09 17.69
N PRO A 102 -2.94 -15.43 18.04
CA PRO A 102 -2.11 -14.68 17.11
C PRO A 102 -1.62 -15.52 15.92
N ILE A 103 -1.36 -14.89 14.78
CA ILE A 103 -0.84 -15.57 13.58
C ILE A 103 0.66 -15.33 13.50
N THR A 104 1.47 -16.38 13.30
CA THR A 104 2.92 -16.20 13.10
C THR A 104 3.31 -16.60 11.69
N VAL A 105 3.82 -15.64 10.93
CA VAL A 105 4.13 -15.77 9.51
C VAL A 105 5.64 -15.76 9.25
N PRO A 106 6.11 -16.46 8.21
CA PRO A 106 7.49 -16.33 7.74
C PRO A 106 7.69 -14.95 7.09
N VAL A 107 8.83 -14.33 7.35
CA VAL A 107 9.21 -13.04 6.76
C VAL A 107 10.69 -13.02 6.41
N ASP A 108 11.08 -12.10 5.52
CA ASP A 108 12.48 -11.93 5.16
C ASP A 108 13.31 -11.46 6.37
N LYS A 109 14.51 -12.04 6.54
CA LYS A 109 15.42 -11.70 7.65
C LYS A 109 15.97 -10.28 7.58
N SER A 110 15.96 -9.67 6.40
CA SER A 110 16.31 -8.26 6.21
C SER A 110 15.24 -7.32 6.78
N VAL A 111 13.99 -7.79 6.90
CA VAL A 111 12.88 -7.02 7.50
C VAL A 111 12.80 -7.31 9.00
N VAL A 112 12.73 -8.58 9.39
CA VAL A 112 12.71 -9.01 10.80
C VAL A 112 13.81 -10.04 11.05
N PRO A 113 14.82 -9.77 11.91
CA PRO A 113 15.99 -10.64 12.08
C PRO A 113 15.68 -12.11 12.43
N SER A 114 14.57 -12.37 13.13
CA SER A 114 14.10 -13.72 13.47
C SER A 114 13.63 -14.54 12.25
N GLY A 115 13.32 -13.88 11.13
CA GLY A 115 12.65 -14.47 9.96
C GLY A 115 11.18 -14.85 10.23
N ARG A 116 10.61 -14.39 11.35
CA ARG A 116 9.21 -14.64 11.72
C ARG A 116 8.59 -13.40 12.35
N PHE A 117 7.36 -13.09 11.97
CA PHE A 117 6.57 -12.01 12.57
C PHE A 117 5.26 -12.58 13.13
N THR A 118 4.81 -12.08 14.28
CA THR A 118 3.56 -12.51 14.90
C THR A 118 2.56 -11.35 14.90
N TYR A 119 1.48 -11.50 14.13
CA TYR A 119 0.33 -10.61 14.15
C TYR A 119 -0.58 -10.94 15.33
N ASN A 120 -0.76 -9.98 16.24
CA ASN A 120 -1.84 -9.95 17.21
C ASN A 120 -2.99 -9.05 16.75
N ALA A 121 -4.00 -8.86 17.60
CA ALA A 121 -5.17 -8.04 17.28
C ALA A 121 -4.83 -6.55 17.09
N ASP A 122 -3.85 -6.01 17.83
CA ASP A 122 -3.38 -4.64 17.66
C ASP A 122 -2.59 -4.46 16.36
N ASP A 123 -1.76 -5.44 15.96
CA ASP A 123 -1.05 -5.40 14.68
C ASP A 123 -2.04 -5.39 13.49
N PHE A 124 -3.13 -6.16 13.60
CA PHE A 124 -4.22 -6.13 12.62
C PHE A 124 -4.89 -4.76 12.57
N LYS A 125 -5.31 -4.20 13.70
CA LYS A 125 -5.92 -2.86 13.76
C LYS A 125 -4.98 -1.79 13.20
N ILE A 126 -3.68 -1.87 13.48
CA ILE A 126 -2.67 -0.95 12.94
C ILE A 126 -2.52 -1.12 11.42
N ALA A 127 -2.53 -2.34 10.90
CA ALA A 127 -2.47 -2.57 9.45
C ALA A 127 -3.67 -1.96 8.72
N ILE A 128 -4.87 -2.14 9.27
CA ILE A 128 -6.11 -1.53 8.71
C ILE A 128 -6.06 -0.01 8.84
N HIS A 129 -5.66 0.52 10.00
CA HIS A 129 -5.49 1.94 10.24
C HIS A 129 -4.50 2.58 9.26
N GLN A 130 -3.34 1.96 9.02
CA GLN A 130 -2.37 2.46 8.03
C GLN A 130 -2.90 2.37 6.60
N ALA A 131 -3.69 1.35 6.28
CA ALA A 131 -4.28 1.23 4.95
C ALA A 131 -5.32 2.33 4.66
N LEU A 132 -6.05 2.79 5.68
CA LEU A 132 -6.99 3.92 5.54
C LEU A 132 -6.31 5.25 5.20
N TYR A 133 -4.98 5.39 5.34
CA TYR A 133 -4.29 6.64 5.00
C TYR A 133 -4.34 6.95 3.50
N GLN A 134 -4.33 5.93 2.64
CA GLN A 134 -4.19 6.14 1.20
C GLN A 134 -5.29 5.41 0.46
N LYS A 135 -5.91 6.09 -0.51
CA LYS A 135 -6.96 5.51 -1.35
C LYS A 135 -6.55 4.16 -1.97
N ILE A 136 -5.34 4.06 -2.51
CA ILE A 136 -4.83 2.82 -3.12
C ILE A 136 -4.75 1.65 -2.13
N LEU A 137 -4.58 1.93 -0.83
CA LEU A 137 -4.60 0.91 0.21
C LEU A 137 -6.03 0.60 0.67
N VAL A 138 -6.92 1.59 0.71
CA VAL A 138 -8.36 1.40 0.97
C VAL A 138 -8.98 0.44 -0.04
N GLU A 139 -8.58 0.54 -1.32
CA GLU A 139 -9.06 -0.35 -2.39
C GLU A 139 -8.76 -1.83 -2.13
N VAL A 140 -7.70 -2.16 -1.39
CA VAL A 140 -7.34 -3.56 -1.06
C VAL A 140 -7.78 -3.97 0.36
N LEU A 141 -8.42 -3.09 1.14
CA LEU A 141 -8.84 -3.38 2.51
C LEU A 141 -9.80 -4.56 2.64
N PRO A 142 -10.85 -4.71 1.81
CA PRO A 142 -11.74 -5.87 1.89
C PRO A 142 -11.00 -7.20 1.75
N LEU A 143 -10.10 -7.27 0.78
CA LEU A 143 -9.23 -8.41 0.54
C LEU A 143 -8.30 -8.69 1.73
N LEU A 144 -7.70 -7.63 2.29
CA LEU A 144 -6.81 -7.74 3.44
C LEU A 144 -7.53 -8.28 4.68
N ILE A 145 -8.71 -7.75 4.99
CA ILE A 145 -9.54 -8.20 6.13
C ILE A 145 -9.90 -9.68 5.96
N GLN A 146 -10.28 -10.07 4.74
CA GLN A 146 -10.60 -11.46 4.42
C GLN A 146 -9.37 -12.39 4.61
N ASP A 147 -8.19 -11.99 4.16
CA ASP A 147 -6.98 -12.81 4.30
C ASP A 147 -6.50 -12.94 5.75
N PHE A 148 -6.71 -11.92 6.59
CA PHE A 148 -6.52 -12.04 8.03
C PHE A 148 -7.53 -13.00 8.66
N HIS A 149 -8.80 -12.93 8.24
CA HIS A 149 -9.84 -13.85 8.73
C HIS A 149 -9.54 -15.31 8.36
N ASP A 150 -9.14 -15.54 7.12
CA ASP A 150 -8.78 -16.85 6.57
C ASP A 150 -7.40 -17.33 7.04
N ARG A 151 -6.65 -16.47 7.74
CA ARG A 151 -5.28 -16.71 8.24
C ARG A 151 -4.30 -17.12 7.12
N ASN A 152 -4.34 -16.41 5.99
CA ASN A 152 -3.49 -16.67 4.82
C ASN A 152 -2.03 -16.27 5.09
N GLU A 153 -1.26 -17.17 5.73
CA GLU A 153 0.12 -16.89 6.19
C GLU A 153 1.08 -16.39 5.10
N PRO A 154 1.10 -16.94 3.87
CA PRO A 154 1.98 -16.44 2.80
C PRO A 154 1.73 -14.97 2.46
N THR A 155 0.47 -14.60 2.30
CA THR A 155 0.07 -13.22 1.98
C THR A 155 0.37 -12.27 3.13
N LEU A 156 0.04 -12.70 4.36
CA LEU A 156 0.34 -11.92 5.56
C LEU A 156 1.86 -11.75 5.78
N GLY A 157 2.68 -12.74 5.42
CA GLY A 157 4.15 -12.61 5.42
C GLY A 157 4.65 -11.57 4.41
N ALA A 158 4.07 -11.55 3.20
CA ALA A 158 4.38 -10.54 2.19
C ALA A 158 3.98 -9.13 2.64
N LEU A 159 2.84 -9.01 3.32
CA LEU A 159 2.32 -7.76 3.86
C LEU A 159 3.29 -7.08 4.83
N VAL A 160 3.97 -7.83 5.70
CA VAL A 160 4.97 -7.28 6.63
C VAL A 160 6.03 -6.47 5.86
N SER A 161 6.51 -7.00 4.74
CA SER A 161 7.52 -6.33 3.92
C SER A 161 6.94 -5.08 3.21
N ALA A 162 5.70 -5.18 2.71
CA ALA A 162 5.03 -4.08 2.02
C ALA A 162 4.76 -2.88 2.95
N PHE A 163 4.50 -3.12 4.24
CA PHE A 163 4.19 -2.07 5.22
C PHE A 163 5.38 -1.65 6.10
N ALA A 164 6.51 -2.36 6.05
CA ALA A 164 7.68 -2.09 6.90
C ALA A 164 8.20 -0.65 6.80
N GLY A 165 8.10 -0.03 5.62
CA GLY A 165 8.48 1.37 5.42
C GLY A 165 7.49 2.37 6.01
N ALA A 166 6.19 2.11 5.88
CA ALA A 166 5.12 3.01 6.33
C ALA A 166 5.06 3.15 7.85
N LEU A 167 5.51 2.12 8.59
CA LEU A 167 5.52 2.09 10.05
C LEU A 167 6.81 2.63 10.68
N ARG A 168 7.77 3.13 9.90
CA ARG A 168 9.01 3.70 10.44
C ARG A 168 8.78 5.11 10.98
N LEU A 169 9.09 5.30 12.26
CA LEU A 169 9.01 6.58 12.95
C LEU A 169 10.31 6.88 13.69
N ASP A 170 10.71 8.16 13.70
CA ASP A 170 11.69 8.66 14.67
C ASP A 170 10.96 8.90 16.00
N TYR A 171 10.92 7.86 16.84
CA TYR A 171 10.23 7.93 18.12
C TYR A 171 10.82 8.99 19.08
N GLY A 172 12.10 9.34 18.92
CA GLY A 172 12.74 10.38 19.73
C GLY A 172 12.10 11.74 19.46
N VAL A 173 12.10 12.16 18.19
CA VAL A 173 11.44 13.42 17.78
C VAL A 173 9.94 13.37 18.05
N TYR A 174 9.29 12.25 17.75
CA TYR A 174 7.86 12.07 17.98
C TYR A 174 7.46 12.34 19.43
N TYR A 175 8.11 11.69 20.40
CA TYR A 175 7.77 11.88 21.81
C TYR A 175 8.21 13.24 22.36
N CYS A 176 9.32 13.82 21.87
CA CYS A 176 9.69 15.21 22.20
C CYS A 176 8.59 16.21 21.85
N VAL A 177 7.82 15.97 20.78
CA VAL A 177 6.75 16.86 20.34
C VAL A 177 5.42 16.49 21.00
N SER A 178 4.98 15.25 20.85
CA SER A 178 3.66 14.80 21.31
C SER A 178 3.50 14.95 22.83
N CYS A 179 4.55 14.66 23.61
CA CYS A 179 4.49 14.78 25.06
C CYS A 179 4.45 16.23 25.57
N THR A 180 4.89 17.20 24.76
CA THR A 180 4.94 18.62 25.12
C THR A 180 3.75 19.40 24.57
N GLU A 181 3.33 19.12 23.34
CA GLU A 181 2.38 19.98 22.62
C GLU A 181 0.97 19.37 22.46
N ALA A 182 0.81 18.05 22.55
CA ALA A 182 -0.48 17.38 22.31
C ALA A 182 -1.04 16.71 23.57
N LEU A 183 -0.34 15.69 24.08
CA LEU A 183 -0.80 14.83 25.18
C LEU A 183 -1.12 15.57 26.48
N PRO A 184 -0.45 16.67 26.87
CA PRO A 184 -0.80 17.42 28.08
C PRO A 184 -2.23 17.98 28.11
N ASN A 185 -2.84 18.18 26.94
CA ASN A 185 -4.23 18.67 26.81
C ASN A 185 -5.24 17.53 26.68
N ASN A 186 -4.77 16.30 26.54
CA ASN A 186 -5.60 15.13 26.30
C ASN A 186 -5.62 14.26 27.55
N ALA A 187 -6.67 13.45 27.72
CA ALA A 187 -6.86 12.64 28.92
C ALA A 187 -6.99 11.17 28.56
N LEU A 188 -6.15 10.33 29.18
CA LEU A 188 -6.22 8.87 29.02
C LEU A 188 -7.61 8.32 29.38
N GLU A 189 -8.31 8.96 30.30
CA GLU A 189 -9.67 8.56 30.69
C GLU A 189 -10.69 8.84 29.58
N GLN A 190 -10.57 9.95 28.85
CA GLN A 190 -11.45 10.25 27.72
C GLN A 190 -11.17 9.29 26.55
N TYR A 191 -9.90 9.00 26.27
CA TYR A 191 -9.52 7.94 25.33
C TYR A 191 -10.14 6.58 25.70
N ARG A 192 -10.15 6.22 27.00
CA ARG A 192 -10.77 4.97 27.46
C ARG A 192 -12.28 4.96 27.26
N GLN A 193 -12.96 6.05 27.58
CA GLN A 193 -14.41 6.18 27.37
C GLN A 193 -14.78 6.05 25.89
N ASP A 194 -13.99 6.68 25.01
CA ASP A 194 -14.12 6.53 23.56
C ASP A 194 -13.93 5.07 23.10
N ALA A 195 -12.88 4.41 23.58
CA ALA A 195 -12.65 3.00 23.29
C ALA A 195 -13.76 2.07 23.83
N GLU A 196 -14.30 2.35 25.03
CA GLU A 196 -15.38 1.57 25.66
C GLU A 196 -16.71 1.71 24.91
N SER A 197 -16.95 2.84 24.25
CA SER A 197 -18.10 3.01 23.36
C SER A 197 -18.05 2.12 22.11
N HIS A 198 -16.89 1.53 21.81
CA HIS A 198 -16.64 0.65 20.67
C HIS A 198 -16.09 -0.72 21.11
N PRO A 199 -16.89 -1.55 21.81
CA PRO A 199 -16.42 -2.79 22.43
C PRO A 199 -15.82 -3.80 21.43
N GLY A 200 -16.21 -3.74 20.16
CA GLY A 200 -15.66 -4.58 19.09
C GLY A 200 -14.16 -4.37 18.83
N LEU A 201 -13.60 -3.21 19.21
CA LEU A 201 -12.16 -2.93 19.08
C LEU A 201 -11.32 -3.48 20.24
N SER A 202 -11.97 -3.96 21.30
CA SER A 202 -11.34 -4.52 22.50
C SER A 202 -10.25 -3.60 23.09
N GLY A 203 -10.68 -2.42 23.57
CA GLY A 203 -9.78 -1.43 24.19
C GLY A 203 -9.20 -0.38 23.25
N GLY A 204 -9.80 -0.21 22.07
CA GLY A 204 -9.44 0.83 21.10
C GLY A 204 -8.15 0.51 20.33
N LEU A 205 -7.33 1.52 20.07
CA LEU A 205 -6.05 1.40 19.37
C LEU A 205 -4.87 1.52 20.35
N SER A 206 -4.29 0.37 20.73
CA SER A 206 -3.20 0.32 21.73
C SER A 206 -2.01 1.22 21.41
N PHE A 207 -1.72 1.48 20.14
CA PHE A 207 -0.70 2.43 19.70
C PHE A 207 -0.89 3.82 20.35
N TYR A 208 -2.07 4.42 20.22
CA TYR A 208 -2.36 5.73 20.82
C TYR A 208 -2.44 5.68 22.34
N ARG A 209 -2.98 4.60 22.91
CA ARG A 209 -2.98 4.40 24.36
C ARG A 209 -1.56 4.42 24.94
N SER A 210 -0.60 3.84 24.21
CA SER A 210 0.79 3.73 24.66
C SER A 210 1.47 5.10 24.77
N ASP A 211 1.12 6.06 23.91
CA ASP A 211 1.65 7.43 23.94
C ASP A 211 1.34 8.13 25.27
N PHE A 212 0.13 7.97 25.80
CA PHE A 212 -0.22 8.50 27.14
C PHE A 212 0.69 7.93 28.23
N VAL A 213 1.03 6.65 28.16
CA VAL A 213 1.87 5.97 29.16
C VAL A 213 3.32 6.48 29.07
N VAL A 214 3.85 6.59 27.85
CA VAL A 214 5.20 7.13 27.60
C VAL A 214 5.27 8.59 28.04
N CYS A 215 4.34 9.43 27.61
CA CYS A 215 4.35 10.86 27.91
C CYS A 215 4.12 11.17 29.40
N ASN A 216 3.33 10.35 30.11
CA ASN A 216 3.22 10.48 31.57
C ASN A 216 4.56 10.23 32.27
N LYS A 217 5.41 9.32 31.75
CA LYS A 217 6.77 9.12 32.28
C LYS A 217 7.72 10.23 31.85
N TRP A 218 7.55 10.74 30.63
CA TRP A 218 8.35 11.83 30.09
C TRP A 218 8.14 13.14 30.85
N ASN A 219 6.89 13.55 31.06
CA ASN A 219 6.51 14.84 31.64
C ASN A 219 6.72 14.91 33.17
N GLN A 220 7.08 13.79 33.81
CA GLN A 220 7.57 13.82 35.19
C GLN A 220 8.95 14.48 35.31
N LEU A 221 9.65 14.69 34.18
CA LEU A 221 10.99 15.27 34.12
C LEU A 221 10.98 16.80 33.96
N GLU A 222 9.91 17.39 33.42
CA GLU A 222 9.77 18.84 33.23
C GLU A 222 8.32 19.29 33.43
N ALA A 223 8.10 20.32 34.27
CA ALA A 223 6.77 20.93 34.43
C ALA A 223 6.40 21.72 33.18
N LEU A 224 5.37 21.28 32.48
CA LEU A 224 4.84 21.96 31.30
C LEU A 224 3.91 23.11 31.72
N ASP A 225 4.09 24.27 31.08
CA ASP A 225 3.19 25.41 31.21
C ASP A 225 1.96 25.21 30.32
N SER A 226 0.89 24.66 30.91
CA SER A 226 -0.37 24.38 30.21
C SER A 226 -1.10 25.63 29.69
N SER A 227 -0.69 26.84 30.09
CA SER A 227 -1.29 28.09 29.59
C SER A 227 -0.94 28.38 28.13
N GLN A 228 0.06 27.70 27.56
CA GLN A 228 0.54 27.93 26.18
C GLN A 228 -0.14 27.07 25.12
N LEU A 229 -1.12 26.24 25.51
CA LEU A 229 -1.70 25.19 24.67
C LEU A 229 -3.17 25.47 24.28
N GLN A 230 -3.58 26.74 24.24
CA GLN A 230 -4.91 27.10 23.78
C GLN A 230 -5.09 26.80 22.27
N PRO A 231 -6.30 26.41 21.82
CA PRO A 231 -6.58 26.25 20.39
C PRO A 231 -6.28 27.56 19.64
N PRO A 232 -5.45 27.53 18.58
CA PRO A 232 -5.06 28.73 17.86
C PRO A 232 -6.25 29.34 17.11
N MET A 233 -6.28 30.67 17.05
CA MET A 233 -7.25 31.38 16.22
C MET A 233 -6.75 31.56 14.79
N LEU A 234 -7.57 31.18 13.80
CA LEU A 234 -7.29 31.47 12.39
C LEU A 234 -7.65 32.93 12.07
N PRO A 235 -6.68 33.78 11.66
CA PRO A 235 -6.96 35.17 11.33
C PRO A 235 -7.83 35.30 10.08
N ALA A 236 -8.87 36.14 10.14
CA ALA A 236 -9.82 36.32 9.03
C ALA A 236 -9.18 36.89 7.75
N GLN A 237 -8.06 37.61 7.88
CA GLN A 237 -7.31 38.18 6.76
C GLN A 237 -6.40 37.18 6.03
N VAL A 238 -6.23 35.96 6.55
CA VAL A 238 -5.40 34.93 5.92
C VAL A 238 -6.30 34.01 5.09
N PRO A 239 -6.24 34.08 3.75
CA PRO A 239 -6.96 33.13 2.91
C PRO A 239 -6.54 31.71 3.25
N THR A 240 -7.51 30.87 3.60
CA THR A 240 -7.25 29.52 4.09
C THR A 240 -8.13 28.52 3.36
N LEU A 241 -7.50 27.41 2.93
CA LEU A 241 -8.16 26.24 2.38
C LEU A 241 -7.93 25.05 3.33
N VAL A 242 -9.00 24.32 3.61
CA VAL A 242 -8.97 23.05 4.31
C VAL A 242 -9.28 21.94 3.31
N ILE A 243 -8.47 20.88 3.33
CA ILE A 243 -8.73 19.64 2.60
C ILE A 243 -8.85 18.53 3.64
N ALA A 244 -9.93 17.77 3.64
CA ALA A 244 -10.15 16.70 4.62
C ALA A 244 -10.68 15.43 3.95
N GLY A 245 -10.05 14.30 4.23
CA GLY A 245 -10.39 13.00 3.64
C GLY A 245 -11.58 12.34 4.31
N GLU A 246 -12.46 11.74 3.51
CA GLU A 246 -13.61 10.95 3.99
C GLU A 246 -13.21 9.70 4.78
N TYR A 247 -12.10 9.06 4.40
CA TYR A 247 -11.58 7.86 5.05
C TYR A 247 -10.44 8.13 6.05
N ASP A 248 -10.11 9.40 6.33
CA ASP A 248 -9.00 9.76 7.22
C ASP A 248 -9.22 9.19 8.64
N PRO A 249 -8.38 8.24 9.10
CA PRO A 249 -8.61 7.55 10.38
C PRO A 249 -8.11 8.35 11.60
N ILE A 250 -7.47 9.50 11.39
CA ILE A 250 -6.83 10.29 12.47
C ILE A 250 -7.51 11.64 12.62
N THR A 251 -7.56 12.38 11.51
CA THR A 251 -8.11 13.72 11.42
C THR A 251 -9.31 13.67 10.50
N PRO A 252 -10.44 13.09 10.96
CA PRO A 252 -11.58 12.77 10.10
C PRO A 252 -12.13 14.02 9.43
N LEU A 253 -12.92 13.82 8.36
CA LEU A 253 -13.64 14.88 7.64
C LEU A 253 -14.35 15.88 8.58
N SER A 254 -14.89 15.38 9.70
CA SER A 254 -15.55 16.20 10.73
C SER A 254 -14.65 17.29 11.33
N ASN A 255 -13.32 17.13 11.34
CA ASN A 255 -12.39 18.19 11.73
C ASN A 255 -12.38 19.34 10.73
N GLY A 256 -12.35 19.03 9.43
CA GLY A 256 -12.40 20.05 8.39
C GLY A 256 -13.73 20.81 8.41
N GLN A 257 -14.84 20.07 8.58
CA GLN A 257 -16.16 20.66 8.76
C GLN A 257 -16.25 21.50 10.03
N ALA A 258 -15.60 21.10 11.14
CA ALA A 258 -15.55 21.88 12.37
C ALA A 258 -14.82 23.21 12.17
N LEU A 259 -13.66 23.20 11.51
CA LEU A 259 -12.93 24.42 11.17
C LEU A 259 -13.74 25.35 10.26
N HIS A 260 -14.41 24.80 9.24
CA HIS A 260 -15.26 25.60 8.34
C HIS A 260 -16.47 26.21 9.07
N ARG A 261 -17.11 25.45 9.98
CA ARG A 261 -18.19 25.97 10.83
C ARG A 261 -17.71 27.08 11.77
N GLN A 262 -16.50 26.95 12.31
CA GLN A 262 -15.91 27.95 13.21
C GLN A 262 -15.43 29.20 12.45
N TYR A 263 -14.94 29.04 11.23
CA TYR A 263 -14.37 30.08 10.38
C TYR A 263 -15.00 30.03 8.98
N PRO A 264 -16.20 30.61 8.77
CA PRO A 264 -16.94 30.49 7.50
C PRO A 264 -16.22 31.06 6.26
N GLN A 265 -15.17 31.87 6.45
CA GLN A 265 -14.32 32.37 5.38
C GLN A 265 -13.30 31.34 4.86
N VAL A 266 -13.07 30.25 5.61
CA VAL A 266 -12.17 29.16 5.21
C VAL A 266 -12.87 28.34 4.15
N GLN A 267 -12.19 28.08 3.03
CA GLN A 267 -12.72 27.17 2.01
C GLN A 267 -12.53 25.72 2.49
N LEU A 268 -13.52 24.86 2.24
CA LEU A 268 -13.46 23.43 2.57
C LEU A 268 -13.61 22.61 1.29
N VAL A 269 -12.69 21.67 1.09
CA VAL A 269 -12.75 20.62 0.08
C VAL A 269 -12.86 19.29 0.83
N GLU A 270 -13.95 18.56 0.56
CA GLU A 270 -14.20 17.25 1.14
C GLU A 270 -13.67 16.20 0.17
N ALA A 271 -12.54 15.57 0.50
CA ALA A 271 -11.90 14.62 -0.38
C ALA A 271 -12.57 13.23 -0.28
N GLU A 272 -13.68 13.08 -0.99
CA GLU A 272 -14.45 11.84 -1.09
C GLU A 272 -13.58 10.66 -1.51
N THR A 273 -13.70 9.52 -0.82
CA THR A 273 -12.92 8.30 -1.01
C THR A 273 -11.41 8.39 -0.74
N PHE A 274 -10.92 9.53 -0.25
CA PHE A 274 -9.52 9.71 0.13
C PHE A 274 -9.32 9.63 1.65
N GLY A 275 -8.16 9.12 2.03
CA GLY A 275 -7.70 9.09 3.41
C GLY A 275 -6.93 10.34 3.80
N HIS A 276 -5.92 10.12 4.63
CA HIS A 276 -5.05 11.16 5.16
C HIS A 276 -4.18 11.84 4.08
N ALA A 277 -4.03 13.16 4.16
CA ALA A 277 -3.22 14.00 3.29
C ALA A 277 -3.66 13.98 1.81
N ALA A 278 -4.97 14.10 1.57
CA ALA A 278 -5.56 14.04 0.23
C ALA A 278 -5.04 15.14 -0.72
N GLY A 279 -4.53 16.25 -0.18
CA GLY A 279 -3.89 17.34 -0.93
C GLY A 279 -2.66 16.92 -1.73
N PHE A 280 -2.01 15.79 -1.41
CA PHE A 280 -0.87 15.27 -2.19
C PHE A 280 -1.25 14.28 -3.31
N SER A 281 -2.53 13.92 -3.40
CA SER A 281 -3.05 13.14 -4.54
C SER A 281 -2.93 13.93 -5.87
N ASN A 282 -3.19 13.27 -7.00
CA ASN A 282 -3.19 13.94 -8.31
C ASN A 282 -4.24 15.06 -8.39
N ASN A 283 -5.41 14.86 -7.80
CA ASN A 283 -6.49 15.87 -7.77
C ASN A 283 -6.17 16.94 -6.72
N GLY A 284 -5.76 16.53 -5.52
CA GLY A 284 -5.34 17.45 -4.45
C GLY A 284 -4.26 18.42 -4.90
N ARG A 285 -3.22 17.96 -5.61
CA ARG A 285 -2.15 18.83 -6.11
C ARG A 285 -2.65 19.94 -7.03
N LYS A 286 -3.65 19.65 -7.87
CA LYS A 286 -4.28 20.67 -8.74
C LYS A 286 -5.09 21.68 -7.93
N ILE A 287 -5.80 21.24 -6.90
CA ILE A 287 -6.55 22.10 -5.98
C ILE A 287 -5.59 23.02 -5.20
N VAL A 288 -4.52 22.45 -4.64
CA VAL A 288 -3.46 23.19 -3.94
C VAL A 288 -2.85 24.26 -4.85
N GLU A 289 -2.51 23.89 -6.09
CA GLU A 289 -1.96 24.83 -7.08
C GLU A 289 -2.96 25.95 -7.44
N ALA A 290 -4.23 25.59 -7.69
CA ALA A 290 -5.29 26.55 -7.99
C ALA A 290 -5.49 27.55 -6.84
N PHE A 291 -5.57 27.05 -5.60
CA PHE A 291 -5.71 27.89 -4.41
C PHE A 291 -4.52 28.84 -4.24
N PHE A 292 -3.29 28.34 -4.37
CA PHE A 292 -2.13 29.21 -4.25
C PHE A 292 -2.09 30.26 -5.37
N ASN A 293 -2.56 29.97 -6.57
CA ASN A 293 -2.60 30.96 -7.65
C ASN A 293 -3.67 32.04 -7.42
N ALA A 294 -4.83 31.69 -6.88
CA ALA A 294 -5.94 32.59 -6.65
C ALA A 294 -6.65 32.33 -5.30
N PRO A 295 -6.04 32.69 -4.16
CA PRO A 295 -6.51 32.28 -2.83
C PRO A 295 -7.83 32.93 -2.39
N ASP A 296 -8.20 34.05 -3.01
CA ASP A 296 -9.46 34.76 -2.75
C ASP A 296 -10.62 34.22 -3.62
N GLN A 297 -10.36 33.27 -4.51
CA GLN A 297 -11.37 32.65 -5.36
C GLN A 297 -11.75 31.27 -4.81
N PRO A 298 -13.02 30.85 -4.94
CA PRO A 298 -13.42 29.47 -4.67
C PRO A 298 -12.59 28.48 -5.49
N VAL A 299 -12.15 27.40 -4.87
CA VAL A 299 -11.54 26.26 -5.58
C VAL A 299 -12.62 25.29 -6.04
N ASP A 300 -12.41 24.70 -7.22
CA ASP A 300 -13.23 23.59 -7.70
C ASP A 300 -12.90 22.32 -6.90
N ASP A 301 -13.94 21.62 -6.45
CA ASP A 301 -13.77 20.31 -5.82
C ASP A 301 -13.53 19.24 -6.88
N LEU A 302 -12.27 18.80 -7.01
CA LEU A 302 -11.88 17.74 -7.94
C LEU A 302 -12.07 16.33 -7.35
N PHE A 303 -12.70 16.19 -6.18
CA PHE A 303 -12.98 14.92 -5.52
C PHE A 303 -14.44 14.48 -5.62
N GLU A 304 -15.40 15.37 -5.90
CA GLU A 304 -16.87 15.14 -5.94
C GLU A 304 -17.35 13.99 -6.88
N GLN A 305 -16.45 13.41 -7.68
CA GLN A 305 -16.76 12.28 -8.58
C GLN A 305 -15.79 11.11 -8.40
N ALA A 306 -14.97 11.14 -7.36
CA ALA A 306 -14.00 10.10 -7.09
C ALA A 306 -14.71 8.85 -6.58
N THR A 307 -14.79 7.81 -7.40
CA THR A 307 -15.27 6.50 -6.95
C THR A 307 -14.13 5.68 -6.34
N ILE A 308 -14.41 4.91 -5.30
CA ILE A 308 -13.48 3.87 -4.80
C ILE A 308 -13.62 2.61 -5.66
N GLN A 309 -12.49 1.97 -5.99
CA GLN A 309 -12.47 0.77 -6.84
C GLN A 309 -11.83 -0.40 -6.08
N PHE A 310 -12.66 -1.15 -5.35
CA PHE A 310 -12.18 -2.26 -4.54
C PHE A 310 -11.54 -3.37 -5.38
N ALA A 311 -10.50 -4.01 -4.84
CA ALA A 311 -9.80 -5.11 -5.47
C ALA A 311 -10.64 -6.40 -5.43
N THR A 312 -11.51 -6.58 -6.41
CA THR A 312 -12.45 -7.71 -6.52
C THR A 312 -11.96 -8.82 -7.46
N HIS A 313 -11.21 -8.48 -8.50
CA HIS A 313 -10.75 -9.42 -9.52
C HIS A 313 -9.27 -9.77 -9.37
N VAL A 314 -8.91 -10.37 -8.23
CA VAL A 314 -7.53 -10.77 -7.94
C VAL A 314 -7.38 -12.29 -8.01
N TYR A 315 -6.56 -12.76 -8.94
CA TYR A 315 -6.09 -14.14 -8.95
C TYR A 315 -4.98 -14.31 -7.90
N LYS A 316 -5.35 -14.88 -6.75
CA LYS A 316 -4.44 -15.12 -5.63
C LYS A 316 -3.39 -16.16 -6.00
N HIS A 317 -2.11 -15.84 -5.76
CA HIS A 317 -1.03 -16.79 -5.98
C HIS A 317 0.18 -16.47 -5.08
N GLU A 318 0.50 -17.39 -4.17
CA GLU A 318 1.50 -17.19 -3.11
C GLU A 318 2.89 -16.86 -3.66
N GLY A 319 3.29 -17.52 -4.75
CA GLY A 319 4.61 -17.32 -5.33
C GLY A 319 4.86 -15.97 -6.00
N LEU A 320 3.82 -15.16 -6.24
CA LEU A 320 4.00 -13.86 -6.87
C LEU A 320 4.63 -12.84 -5.93
N ALA A 321 4.35 -12.92 -4.62
CA ALA A 321 5.00 -12.06 -3.65
C ALA A 321 6.53 -12.29 -3.61
N ALA A 322 6.96 -13.56 -3.64
CA ALA A 322 8.39 -13.91 -3.68
C ALA A 322 9.06 -13.43 -4.98
N MET A 323 8.37 -13.54 -6.11
CA MET A 323 8.83 -13.01 -7.40
C MET A 323 8.95 -11.48 -7.37
N GLY A 324 7.92 -10.78 -6.87
CA GLY A 324 7.91 -9.32 -6.71
C GLY A 324 9.07 -8.82 -5.83
N ASN A 325 9.32 -9.49 -4.71
CA ASN A 325 10.45 -9.18 -3.83
C ASN A 325 11.80 -9.34 -4.54
N SER A 326 11.97 -10.40 -5.33
CA SER A 326 13.19 -10.62 -6.13
C SER A 326 13.40 -9.50 -7.15
N LEU A 327 12.32 -9.07 -7.82
CA LEU A 327 12.36 -7.98 -8.80
C LEU A 327 12.72 -6.64 -8.16
N ASN A 328 12.15 -6.35 -6.99
CA ASN A 328 12.44 -5.12 -6.24
C ASN A 328 13.88 -5.07 -5.74
N GLY A 329 14.50 -6.22 -5.44
CA GLY A 329 15.91 -6.31 -5.07
C GLY A 329 16.88 -5.91 -6.19
N GLY A 330 16.44 -5.92 -7.45
CA GLY A 330 17.21 -5.38 -8.59
C GLY A 330 18.51 -6.12 -8.90
N ASP A 331 18.67 -7.37 -8.47
CA ASP A 331 19.90 -8.15 -8.70
C ASP A 331 20.00 -8.63 -10.16
N LEU A 332 20.68 -7.84 -10.98
CA LEU A 332 20.95 -8.15 -12.39
C LEU A 332 21.65 -9.50 -12.59
N LEU A 333 22.53 -9.91 -11.67
CA LEU A 333 23.23 -11.20 -11.77
C LEU A 333 22.28 -12.36 -11.49
N PHE A 334 21.35 -12.16 -10.57
CA PHE A 334 20.27 -13.12 -10.32
C PHE A 334 19.36 -13.28 -11.55
N PHE A 335 19.06 -12.22 -12.31
CA PHE A 335 18.17 -12.31 -13.49
C PHE A 335 18.86 -12.67 -14.80
N ALA A 336 20.18 -12.52 -14.91
CA ALA A 336 20.92 -12.77 -16.15
C ALA A 336 20.70 -14.18 -16.75
N PRO A 337 20.71 -15.29 -15.97
CA PRO A 337 20.44 -16.62 -16.51
C PRO A 337 19.02 -16.75 -17.09
N LEU A 338 18.03 -16.14 -16.44
CA LEU A 338 16.64 -16.15 -16.90
C LEU A 338 16.47 -15.37 -18.22
N LEU A 339 17.13 -14.22 -18.34
CA LEU A 339 17.14 -13.43 -19.58
C LEU A 339 17.81 -14.19 -20.74
N ILE A 340 18.92 -14.88 -20.48
CA ILE A 340 19.59 -15.72 -21.48
C ILE A 340 18.68 -16.87 -21.92
N ALA A 341 18.01 -17.55 -20.97
CA ALA A 341 17.05 -18.62 -21.30
C ALA A 341 15.87 -18.12 -22.14
N LEU A 342 15.38 -16.91 -21.86
CA LEU A 342 14.34 -16.26 -22.67
C LEU A 342 14.84 -16.00 -24.10
N LEU A 343 16.05 -15.44 -24.27
CA LEU A 343 16.63 -15.18 -25.59
C LEU A 343 16.85 -16.48 -26.40
N ILE A 344 17.30 -17.56 -25.75
CA ILE A 344 17.46 -18.87 -26.39
C ILE A 344 16.10 -19.42 -26.83
N SER A 345 15.06 -19.27 -25.99
CA SER A 345 13.69 -19.70 -26.32
C SER A 345 13.11 -18.93 -27.51
N ILE A 346 13.33 -17.61 -27.56
CA ILE A 346 12.94 -16.77 -28.71
C ILE A 346 13.71 -17.21 -29.97
N GLY A 347 15.01 -17.48 -29.87
CA GLY A 347 15.81 -18.00 -30.97
C GLY A 347 15.28 -19.34 -31.51
N ALA A 348 14.94 -20.27 -30.62
CA ALA A 348 14.37 -21.57 -30.99
C ALA A 348 13.01 -21.41 -31.71
N LEU A 349 12.16 -20.49 -31.24
CA LEU A 349 10.87 -20.17 -31.82
C LEU A 349 10.98 -19.63 -33.26
N LEU A 350 12.04 -18.87 -33.57
CA LEU A 350 12.28 -18.34 -34.92
C LEU A 350 12.93 -19.37 -35.85
N VAL A 351 13.87 -20.17 -35.34
CA VAL A 351 14.71 -21.06 -36.16
C VAL A 351 14.04 -22.41 -36.42
N TYR A 352 13.49 -23.07 -35.40
CA TYR A 352 13.01 -24.45 -35.54
C TYR A 352 11.87 -24.63 -36.54
N PRO A 353 10.85 -23.75 -36.64
CA PRO A 353 9.82 -23.87 -37.68
C PRO A 353 10.42 -23.88 -39.09
N VAL A 354 11.38 -23.01 -39.36
CA VAL A 354 12.05 -22.91 -40.67
C VAL A 354 12.83 -24.20 -40.97
N VAL A 355 13.54 -24.74 -39.98
CA VAL A 355 14.33 -25.98 -40.16
C VAL A 355 13.41 -27.19 -40.32
N ILE A 356 12.29 -27.28 -39.60
CA ILE A 356 11.27 -28.34 -39.76
C ILE A 356 10.78 -28.39 -41.20
N VAL A 357 10.49 -27.24 -41.80
CA VAL A 357 10.02 -27.16 -43.20
C VAL A 357 11.15 -27.52 -44.17
N ARG A 358 12.35 -26.94 -44.00
CA ARG A 358 13.48 -27.12 -44.94
C ARG A 358 14.09 -28.52 -44.92
N ARG A 359 14.17 -29.17 -43.75
CA ARG A 359 14.80 -30.50 -43.60
C ARG A 359 13.81 -31.64 -43.47
N ARG A 360 12.55 -31.43 -43.89
CA ARG A 360 11.46 -32.41 -43.73
C ARG A 360 11.75 -33.80 -44.30
N LYS A 361 12.56 -33.89 -45.36
CA LYS A 361 12.93 -35.14 -46.04
C LYS A 361 14.29 -35.73 -45.62
N VAL A 362 15.08 -34.99 -44.85
CA VAL A 362 16.48 -35.34 -44.52
C VAL A 362 16.60 -35.81 -43.08
N ASP A 363 15.90 -35.17 -42.15
CA ASP A 363 16.09 -35.45 -40.73
C ASP A 363 15.33 -36.69 -40.26
N SER A 364 15.89 -37.36 -39.25
CA SER A 364 15.22 -38.45 -38.55
C SER A 364 13.90 -37.96 -37.93
N GLY A 365 12.86 -38.80 -37.92
CA GLY A 365 11.57 -38.45 -37.31
C GLY A 365 11.67 -38.06 -35.83
N ALA A 366 12.70 -38.55 -35.12
CA ALA A 366 13.00 -38.15 -33.75
C ALA A 366 13.47 -36.68 -33.65
N SER A 367 14.31 -36.22 -34.60
CA SER A 367 14.79 -34.83 -34.63
C SER A 367 13.67 -33.86 -35.00
N GLN A 368 12.76 -34.26 -35.90
CA GLN A 368 11.56 -33.47 -36.21
C GLN A 368 10.62 -33.38 -35.00
N GLY A 369 10.32 -34.51 -34.36
CA GLY A 369 9.47 -34.52 -33.16
C GLY A 369 10.04 -33.64 -32.04
N LEU A 370 11.35 -33.71 -31.81
CA LEU A 370 12.02 -32.89 -30.80
C LEU A 370 11.94 -31.39 -31.13
N ARG A 371 12.16 -30.98 -32.40
CA ARG A 371 12.00 -29.57 -32.79
C ARG A 371 10.58 -29.06 -32.62
N VAL A 372 9.57 -29.88 -32.92
CA VAL A 372 8.17 -29.51 -32.71
C VAL A 372 7.91 -29.29 -31.22
N LEU A 373 8.30 -30.24 -30.37
CA LEU A 373 8.12 -30.11 -28.92
C LEU A 373 8.86 -28.90 -28.35
N LEU A 374 10.11 -28.66 -28.76
CA LEU A 374 10.87 -27.50 -28.31
C LEU A 374 10.34 -26.18 -28.85
N THR A 375 9.73 -26.16 -30.03
CA THR A 375 9.03 -24.97 -30.55
C THR A 375 7.82 -24.67 -29.68
N ILE A 376 6.98 -25.67 -29.40
CA ILE A 376 5.81 -25.52 -28.52
C ILE A 376 6.25 -25.10 -27.11
N GLY A 377 7.27 -25.75 -26.55
CA GLY A 377 7.84 -25.40 -25.26
C GLY A 377 8.37 -23.96 -25.23
N SER A 378 8.98 -23.49 -26.32
CA SER A 378 9.45 -22.10 -26.42
C SER A 378 8.33 -21.09 -26.54
N VAL A 379 7.24 -21.42 -27.26
CA VAL A 379 6.02 -20.58 -27.29
C VAL A 379 5.47 -20.43 -25.88
N LEU A 380 5.32 -21.55 -25.16
CA LEU A 380 4.80 -21.55 -23.80
C LEU A 380 5.73 -20.80 -22.84
N ALA A 381 7.04 -21.04 -22.89
CA ALA A 381 8.04 -20.35 -22.06
C ALA A 381 8.00 -18.83 -22.26
N VAL A 382 7.98 -18.36 -23.51
CA VAL A 382 7.90 -16.93 -23.82
C VAL A 382 6.56 -16.36 -23.37
N ALA A 383 5.45 -17.04 -23.64
CA ALA A 383 4.12 -16.61 -23.23
C ALA A 383 4.01 -16.51 -21.69
N ILE A 384 4.59 -17.45 -20.95
CA ILE A 384 4.63 -17.43 -19.49
C ILE A 384 5.44 -16.25 -18.99
N LEU A 385 6.69 -16.08 -19.43
CA LEU A 385 7.57 -15.03 -18.90
C LEU A 385 7.09 -13.62 -19.28
N VAL A 386 6.68 -13.41 -20.53
CA VAL A 386 6.14 -12.13 -20.99
C VAL A 386 4.79 -11.87 -20.34
N GLY A 387 3.93 -12.89 -20.23
CA GLY A 387 2.64 -12.79 -19.56
C GLY A 387 2.75 -12.45 -18.08
N LEU A 388 3.67 -13.10 -17.34
CA LEU A 388 3.95 -12.78 -15.95
C LEU A 388 4.48 -11.35 -15.81
N GLY A 389 5.50 -10.98 -16.60
CA GLY A 389 6.08 -9.63 -16.55
C GLY A 389 5.06 -8.55 -16.87
N TRP A 390 4.23 -8.77 -17.88
CA TRP A 390 3.17 -7.85 -18.26
C TRP A 390 2.06 -7.78 -17.21
N GLY A 391 1.60 -8.93 -16.70
CA GLY A 391 0.58 -9.01 -15.66
C GLY A 391 1.01 -8.35 -14.35
N LEU A 392 2.26 -8.56 -13.93
CA LEU A 392 2.86 -7.89 -12.76
C LEU A 392 2.91 -6.37 -12.95
N ASN A 393 3.40 -5.91 -14.10
CA ASN A 393 3.51 -4.47 -14.38
C ASN A 393 2.14 -3.77 -14.44
N GLN A 394 1.15 -4.42 -15.07
CA GLN A 394 -0.20 -3.87 -15.19
C GLN A 394 -0.94 -3.91 -13.85
N THR A 395 -0.77 -4.99 -13.07
CA THR A 395 -1.29 -5.05 -11.70
C THR A 395 -0.66 -3.95 -10.85
N ALA A 396 0.66 -3.75 -10.93
CA ALA A 396 1.34 -2.69 -10.18
C ALA A 396 0.88 -1.28 -10.55
N ALA A 397 0.66 -1.04 -11.84
CA ALA A 397 0.17 0.23 -12.36
C ALA A 397 -1.29 0.51 -11.96
N TYR A 398 -2.10 -0.54 -11.84
CA TYR A 398 -3.47 -0.45 -11.32
C TYR A 398 -3.45 -0.20 -9.81
N ASN A 399 -2.85 -1.14 -9.06
CA ASN A 399 -2.69 -1.05 -7.61
C ASN A 399 -1.52 -1.94 -7.15
N PHE A 400 -0.41 -1.30 -6.77
CA PHE A 400 0.83 -1.97 -6.36
C PHE A 400 0.61 -3.01 -5.25
N TYR A 401 -0.30 -2.75 -4.30
CA TYR A 401 -0.50 -3.63 -3.15
C TYR A 401 -1.17 -4.94 -3.51
N ILE A 402 -1.87 -5.03 -4.65
CA ILE A 402 -2.44 -6.30 -5.14
C ILE A 402 -1.34 -7.36 -5.34
N LEU A 403 -0.10 -6.95 -5.65
CA LEU A 403 1.03 -7.88 -5.84
C LEU A 403 1.38 -8.69 -4.59
N ALA A 404 1.03 -8.23 -3.39
CA ALA A 404 1.19 -9.01 -2.17
C ALA A 404 0.25 -10.22 -2.12
N PHE A 405 -0.88 -10.14 -2.84
CA PHE A 405 -1.94 -11.14 -2.89
C PHE A 405 -1.90 -11.99 -4.16
N GLY A 406 -1.53 -11.39 -5.30
CA GLY A 406 -1.55 -12.04 -6.61
C GLY A 406 -1.47 -11.06 -7.79
N VAL A 407 -2.22 -11.34 -8.86
CA VAL A 407 -2.34 -10.47 -10.05
C VAL A 407 -3.79 -10.26 -10.43
N LEU A 408 -4.08 -9.27 -11.28
CA LEU A 408 -5.41 -9.11 -11.87
C LEU A 408 -5.85 -10.39 -12.58
N GLU A 409 -7.10 -10.79 -12.39
CA GLU A 409 -7.68 -12.06 -12.85
C GLU A 409 -7.53 -12.28 -14.36
N GLN A 410 -7.54 -11.21 -15.16
CA GLN A 410 -7.29 -11.27 -16.60
C GLN A 410 -5.92 -11.84 -16.98
N TYR A 411 -4.96 -11.91 -16.06
CA TYR A 411 -3.64 -12.52 -16.25
C TYR A 411 -3.53 -13.94 -15.67
N ALA A 412 -4.61 -14.49 -15.09
CA ALA A 412 -4.65 -15.84 -14.54
C ALA A 412 -4.34 -16.94 -15.58
N PHE A 413 -4.55 -16.65 -16.88
CA PHE A 413 -4.24 -17.58 -17.98
C PHE A 413 -2.77 -18.01 -17.97
N VAL A 414 -1.86 -17.17 -17.46
CA VAL A 414 -0.43 -17.45 -17.43
C VAL A 414 -0.12 -18.69 -16.59
N PHE A 415 -0.82 -18.85 -15.47
CA PHE A 415 -0.68 -20.01 -14.58
C PHE A 415 -1.24 -21.29 -15.22
N GLN A 416 -2.28 -21.16 -16.04
CA GLN A 416 -2.84 -22.29 -16.79
C GLN A 416 -1.87 -22.83 -17.86
N LEU A 417 -0.89 -22.02 -18.30
CA LEU A 417 0.16 -22.45 -19.24
C LEU A 417 1.27 -23.27 -18.59
N LEU A 418 1.42 -23.23 -17.27
CA LEU A 418 2.50 -23.92 -16.54
C LEU A 418 2.44 -25.43 -16.70
N LEU A 419 1.25 -26.02 -16.60
CA LEU A 419 1.07 -27.47 -16.74
C LEU A 419 1.37 -27.96 -18.16
N PRO A 420 0.80 -27.39 -19.25
CA PRO A 420 1.22 -27.69 -20.61
C PRO A 420 2.73 -27.54 -20.83
N PHE A 421 3.34 -26.50 -20.26
CA PHE A 421 4.77 -26.27 -20.40
C PHE A 421 5.60 -27.39 -19.77
N MET A 422 5.26 -27.81 -18.53
CA MET A 422 5.89 -28.94 -17.87
C MET A 422 5.74 -30.25 -18.65
N LEU A 423 4.53 -30.54 -19.15
CA LEU A 423 4.26 -31.75 -19.92
C LEU A 423 5.07 -31.80 -21.22
N VAL A 424 5.11 -30.68 -21.95
CA VAL A 424 5.89 -30.56 -23.19
C VAL A 424 7.39 -30.72 -22.90
N LEU A 425 7.89 -30.10 -21.82
CA LEU A 425 9.29 -30.23 -21.44
C LEU A 425 9.65 -31.66 -21.05
N ALA A 426 8.81 -32.32 -20.24
CA ALA A 426 9.01 -33.71 -19.83
C ALA A 426 9.04 -34.64 -21.04
N LEU A 427 8.10 -34.46 -22.00
CA LEU A 427 8.05 -35.24 -23.23
C LEU A 427 9.26 -34.99 -24.13
N ALA A 428 9.68 -33.73 -24.27
CA ALA A 428 10.86 -33.35 -25.04
C ALA A 428 12.14 -33.95 -24.44
N PHE A 429 12.27 -33.90 -23.11
CA PHE A 429 13.39 -34.49 -22.38
C PHE A 429 13.42 -36.02 -22.53
N LEU A 430 12.27 -36.69 -22.37
CA LEU A 430 12.18 -38.14 -22.52
C LEU A 430 12.52 -38.57 -23.97
N LEU A 431 11.98 -37.86 -24.96
CA LEU A 431 12.30 -38.12 -26.37
C LEU A 431 13.80 -37.92 -26.65
N PHE A 432 14.39 -36.85 -26.12
CA PHE A 432 15.82 -36.55 -26.26
C PHE A 432 16.68 -37.67 -25.63
N MET A 433 16.35 -38.12 -24.41
CA MET A 433 17.07 -39.18 -23.72
C MET A 433 16.97 -40.53 -24.43
N VAL A 434 15.76 -40.94 -24.84
CA VAL A 434 15.54 -42.22 -25.51
C VAL A 434 16.18 -42.25 -26.91
N ARG A 435 16.23 -41.11 -27.60
CA ARG A 435 16.70 -41.02 -28.99
C ARG A 435 18.05 -40.33 -29.13
N ILE A 436 18.80 -40.10 -28.04
CA ILE A 436 20.04 -39.30 -28.03
C ILE A 436 21.04 -39.73 -29.13
N LYS A 437 21.17 -41.04 -29.39
CA LYS A 437 22.09 -41.57 -30.42
C LYS A 437 21.66 -41.23 -31.86
N LYS A 438 20.37 -40.96 -32.10
CA LYS A 438 19.75 -40.72 -33.42
C LYS A 438 19.46 -39.24 -33.70
N VAL A 439 19.84 -38.35 -32.78
CA VAL A 439 19.64 -36.91 -32.85
C VAL A 439 20.97 -36.26 -33.24
N GLU A 440 20.95 -35.55 -34.37
CA GLU A 440 22.03 -34.65 -34.83
C GLU A 440 21.99 -33.34 -34.02
N ASP A 441 23.04 -32.53 -33.97
CA ASP A 441 23.04 -31.22 -33.28
C ASP A 441 22.62 -31.23 -31.80
N ARG A 442 23.03 -32.27 -31.06
CA ARG A 442 22.62 -32.52 -29.65
C ARG A 442 22.84 -31.32 -28.71
N SER A 443 23.91 -30.56 -28.92
CA SER A 443 24.24 -29.39 -28.11
C SER A 443 23.18 -28.30 -28.20
N ILE A 444 22.62 -28.08 -29.40
CA ILE A 444 21.60 -27.04 -29.63
C ILE A 444 20.29 -27.42 -28.95
N TYR A 445 19.85 -28.68 -29.10
CA TYR A 445 18.65 -29.16 -28.41
C TYR A 445 18.81 -29.14 -26.90
N PHE A 446 19.97 -29.54 -26.40
CA PHE A 446 20.28 -29.48 -24.98
C PHE A 446 20.24 -28.04 -24.46
N ALA A 447 20.75 -27.06 -25.20
CA ALA A 447 20.71 -25.66 -24.77
C ALA A 447 19.27 -25.14 -24.62
N VAL A 448 18.36 -25.50 -25.53
CA VAL A 448 16.94 -25.11 -25.43
C VAL A 448 16.25 -25.86 -24.29
N LEU A 449 16.45 -27.17 -24.16
CA LEU A 449 15.93 -27.96 -23.03
C LEU A 449 16.40 -27.42 -21.68
N PHE A 450 17.69 -27.10 -21.57
CA PHE A 450 18.27 -26.52 -20.37
C PHE A 450 17.68 -25.15 -20.08
N SER A 451 17.46 -24.31 -21.10
CA SER A 451 16.82 -23.01 -20.94
C SER A 451 15.39 -23.14 -20.41
N HIS A 452 14.58 -24.06 -20.95
CA HIS A 452 13.23 -24.33 -20.43
C HIS A 452 13.27 -24.88 -19.00
N GLY A 453 14.20 -25.78 -18.70
CA GLY A 453 14.42 -26.29 -17.35
C GLY A 453 14.81 -25.18 -16.37
N LEU A 454 15.67 -24.26 -16.78
CA LEU A 454 16.07 -23.11 -15.97
C LEU A 454 14.86 -22.21 -15.66
N ILE A 455 13.99 -21.96 -16.63
CA ILE A 455 12.75 -21.20 -16.41
C ILE A 455 11.89 -21.88 -15.34
N LEU A 456 11.71 -23.21 -15.40
CA LEU A 456 11.01 -23.94 -14.33
C LEU A 456 11.69 -23.81 -12.97
N VAL A 457 13.03 -23.80 -12.91
CA VAL A 457 13.76 -23.62 -11.65
C VAL A 457 13.47 -22.26 -11.03
N TYR A 458 13.39 -21.17 -11.82
CA TYR A 458 12.99 -19.85 -11.30
C TYR A 458 11.53 -19.84 -10.83
N LEU A 459 10.63 -20.45 -11.59
CA LEU A 459 9.21 -20.53 -11.22
C LEU A 459 9.04 -21.35 -9.92
N LEU A 460 9.79 -22.45 -9.76
CA LEU A 460 9.83 -23.23 -8.52
C LEU A 460 10.46 -22.45 -7.36
N TYR A 461 11.54 -21.72 -7.61
CA TYR A 461 12.21 -20.89 -6.60
C TYR A 461 11.25 -19.84 -6.02
N TRP A 462 10.43 -19.23 -6.88
CA TRP A 462 9.39 -18.29 -6.43
C TRP A 462 8.14 -18.98 -5.88
N GLY A 463 7.96 -20.29 -6.03
CA GLY A 463 6.71 -20.97 -5.66
C GLY A 463 5.54 -20.63 -6.59
N VAL A 464 5.84 -20.30 -7.86
CA VAL A 464 4.85 -20.07 -8.94
C VAL A 464 4.37 -21.40 -9.56
N LEU A 465 5.19 -22.45 -9.45
CA LEU A 465 4.87 -23.82 -9.88
C LEU A 465 4.34 -24.64 -8.70
#